data_AF-A0A920UNR2-F1
#
_entry.id   AF-A0A920UNR2-F1
#
_cell.length_a   1.000
_cell.length_b   1.000
_cell.length_c   1.000
_cell.angle_alpha   90.00
_cell.angle_beta   90.00
_cell.angle_gamma   90.00
#
_symmetry.space_group_name_H-M   'P 1'
#
loop_
_entity.id
_entity.type
_entity.pdbx_description
1 polymer ?
#
loop_
_entity_poly.entity_id
_entity_poly.type
_entity_poly.pdbx_seq_one_letter_code
_entity_poly.pdbx_strand_id
1 'polypeptide(L)'
;MSIYAIFVPKFFVVMGMMVNLQDMGGIWIFGLTISIAAILSKLIGSSLPALLFKFKLIESLRIGIGMVPRGEIAILIASIGITQGLIEVNCTEQQLC
;
A
#
# COMPACT_ATOMS: atom_id res chain seq x y z
N MET A 1 11.53 -9.74 20.46
CA MET A 1 12.19 -9.54 19.16
C MET A 1 11.92 -10.65 18.12
N SER A 2 11.30 -11.80 18.48
CA SER A 2 11.11 -12.93 17.55
C SER A 2 9.84 -12.86 16.67
N ILE A 3 8.76 -12.24 17.14
CA ILE A 3 7.46 -12.25 16.44
C ILE A 3 7.50 -11.53 15.07
N TYR A 4 8.18 -10.39 14.94
CA TYR A 4 8.26 -9.68 13.66
C TYR A 4 8.95 -10.51 12.57
N ALA A 5 9.97 -11.30 12.92
CA ALA A 5 10.69 -12.12 11.96
C ALA A 5 9.85 -13.26 11.37
N ILE A 6 8.78 -13.68 12.06
CA ILE A 6 7.90 -14.77 11.62
C ILE A 6 6.64 -14.21 10.94
N PHE A 7 6.07 -13.13 11.47
CA PHE A 7 4.80 -12.57 10.98
C PHE A 7 4.97 -11.72 9.73
N VAL A 8 6.05 -10.95 9.60
CA VAL A 8 6.26 -10.09 8.42
C VAL A 8 6.36 -10.92 7.13
N PRO A 9 7.15 -12.00 7.04
CA PRO A 9 7.19 -12.83 5.83
C PRO A 9 5.85 -13.50 5.54
N LYS A 10 5.14 -13.97 6.58
CA LYS A 10 3.83 -14.62 6.42
C LYS A 10 2.79 -13.65 5.86
N PHE A 11 2.79 -12.39 6.31
CA PHE A 11 1.94 -11.34 5.78
C PHE A 11 2.17 -11.12 4.28
N PHE A 12 3.44 -10.97 3.87
CA PHE A 12 3.78 -10.77 2.45
C PHE A 12 3.40 -11.96 1.57
N VAL A 13 3.56 -13.19 2.05
CA VAL A 13 3.16 -14.40 1.30
C VAL A 13 1.64 -14.44 1.10
N VAL A 14 0.85 -14.22 2.16
CA VAL A 14 -0.62 -14.23 2.05
C VAL A 14 -1.12 -13.13 1.14
N MET A 15 -0.59 -11.91 1.27
CA MET A 15 -0.98 -10.80 0.38
C MET A 15 -0.60 -11.05 -1.07
N GLY A 16 0.58 -11.63 -1.32
CA GLY A 16 0.99 -12.01 -2.68
C GLY A 16 0.08 -13.06 -3.32
N MET A 17 -0.39 -14.04 -2.54
CA MET A 17 -1.31 -15.06 -3.03
C MET A 17 -2.71 -14.52 -3.37
N MET A 18 -3.13 -13.39 -2.80
CA MET A 18 -4.43 -12.78 -3.12
C MET A 18 -4.40 -11.96 -4.43
N VAL A 19 -3.23 -11.72 -5.02
CA VAL A 19 -3.11 -10.97 -6.28
C VAL A 19 -3.40 -11.88 -7.47
N ASN A 20 -4.53 -11.67 -8.14
CA ASN A 20 -4.85 -12.32 -9.40
C ASN A 20 -4.16 -11.60 -10.57
N LEU A 21 -3.15 -12.24 -11.16
CA LEU A 21 -2.44 -11.75 -12.34
C LEU A 21 -3.27 -11.89 -13.64
N GLN A 22 -4.29 -12.74 -13.62
CA GLN A 22 -5.11 -13.05 -14.80
C GLN A 22 -6.06 -11.91 -15.17
N ASP A 23 -6.66 -11.24 -14.17
CA ASP A 23 -7.55 -10.08 -14.34
C ASP A 23 -6.80 -8.78 -14.68
N MET A 24 -5.47 -8.87 -14.70
CA MET A 24 -4.57 -7.74 -14.69
C MET A 24 -4.15 -7.33 -16.12
N GLY A 25 -4.30 -8.22 -17.11
CA GLY A 25 -3.79 -8.07 -18.47
C GLY A 25 -4.27 -6.82 -19.24
N GLY A 26 -5.44 -6.27 -18.93
CA GLY A 26 -5.97 -5.07 -19.60
C GLY A 26 -5.67 -3.74 -18.91
N ILE A 27 -5.33 -3.76 -17.62
CA ILE A 27 -5.32 -2.56 -16.74
C ILE A 27 -3.89 -2.26 -16.25
N TRP A 28 -2.91 -3.09 -16.58
CA TRP A 28 -1.52 -2.93 -16.12
C TRP A 28 -0.90 -1.58 -16.43
N ILE A 29 -1.13 -1.01 -17.61
CA ILE A 29 -0.61 0.32 -17.97
C ILE A 29 -1.18 1.38 -17.02
N PHE A 30 -2.50 1.37 -16.79
CA PHE A 30 -3.16 2.33 -15.92
C PHE A 30 -2.73 2.19 -14.46
N GLY A 31 -2.63 0.95 -13.97
CA GLY A 31 -2.12 0.65 -12.63
C GLY A 31 -0.68 1.11 -12.43
N LEU A 32 0.19 0.88 -13.42
CA LEU A 32 1.59 1.32 -13.38
C LEU A 32 1.68 2.85 -13.35
N THR A 33 0.92 3.55 -14.19
CA THR A 33 0.91 5.02 -14.22
C THR A 33 0.48 5.61 -12.88
N ILE A 34 -0.61 5.11 -12.29
CA ILE A 34 -1.08 5.59 -10.98
C ILE A 34 -0.07 5.25 -9.88
N SER A 35 0.55 4.08 -9.93
CA SER A 35 1.55 3.68 -8.93
C SER A 35 2.77 4.61 -8.96
N ILE A 36 3.30 4.92 -10.14
CA ILE A 36 4.38 5.89 -10.31
C ILE A 36 3.94 7.28 -9.84
N ALA A 37 2.76 7.74 -10.24
CA ALA A 37 2.21 9.02 -9.81
C ALA A 37 2.07 9.09 -8.28
N ALA A 38 1.60 8.02 -7.63
CA ALA A 38 1.45 7.94 -6.18
C ALA A 38 2.79 7.99 -5.45
N ILE A 39 3.81 7.29 -5.95
CA ILE A 39 5.16 7.33 -5.38
C ILE A 39 5.74 8.74 -5.49
N LEU A 40 5.66 9.37 -6.67
CA LEU A 40 6.16 10.73 -6.89
C LEU A 40 5.43 11.75 -6.01
N SER A 41 4.10 11.65 -5.93
CA SER A 41 3.27 12.55 -5.12
C SER A 41 3.65 12.50 -3.65
N LYS A 42 3.87 11.29 -3.10
CA LYS A 42 4.30 11.14 -1.71
C LYS A 42 5.73 11.57 -1.49
N LEU A 43 6.63 11.19 -2.39
CA LEU A 43 8.04 11.58 -2.30
C LEU A 43 8.17 13.10 -2.30
N ILE A 44 7.54 13.80 -3.24
CA ILE A 44 7.60 15.26 -3.34
C ILE A 44 6.84 15.89 -2.17
N GLY A 45 5.63 15.40 -1.86
CA GLY A 45 4.75 15.97 -0.83
C GLY A 45 5.35 15.93 0.59
N SER A 46 6.07 14.86 0.96
CA SER A 46 6.72 14.78 2.27
C SER A 46 8.14 15.37 2.29
N SER A 47 8.84 15.41 1.14
CA SER A 47 10.21 15.94 1.08
C SER A 47 10.26 17.48 1.09
N LEU A 48 9.24 18.14 0.52
CA LEU A 48 9.12 19.60 0.48
C LEU A 48 9.11 20.25 1.88
N PRO A 49 8.23 19.84 2.82
CA PRO A 49 8.23 20.39 4.17
C PRO A 49 9.52 20.05 4.93
N ALA A 50 10.09 18.86 4.73
CA ALA A 50 11.37 18.50 5.35
C ALA A 50 12.51 19.43 4.89
N LEU A 51 12.52 19.86 3.63
CA LEU A 51 13.49 20.83 3.13
C LEU A 51 13.29 22.23 3.74
N LEU A 52 12.04 22.64 3.97
CA LEU A 52 11.72 23.91 4.65
C LEU A 52 12.23 23.95 6.10
N PHE A 53 12.29 22.80 6.78
CA PHE A 53 12.88 22.66 8.12
C PHE A 53 14.42 22.57 8.13
N LYS A 54 15.10 22.91 7.02
CA LYS A 54 16.57 22.87 6.83
C LYS A 54 17.21 21.48 6.89
N PHE A 55 16.47 20.40 6.63
CA PHE A 55 17.09 19.09 6.47
C PHE A 55 17.92 19.02 5.17
N LYS A 56 19.05 18.30 5.20
CA LYS A 56 19.84 17.99 4.00
C LYS A 56 18.97 17.20 3.01
N LEU A 57 19.20 17.40 1.70
CA LEU A 57 18.48 16.71 0.63
C LEU A 57 18.45 15.19 0.80
N ILE A 58 19.55 14.60 1.26
CA ILE A 58 19.67 13.15 1.51
C ILE A 58 18.73 12.68 2.64
N GLU A 59 18.63 13.47 3.72
CA GLU A 59 17.77 13.12 4.86
C GLU A 59 16.29 13.33 4.51
N SER A 60 15.97 14.39 3.77
CA SER A 60 14.62 14.63 3.24
C SER A 60 14.17 13.50 2.30
N LEU A 61 15.05 13.03 1.40
CA LEU A 61 14.75 11.90 0.51
C LEU A 61 14.52 10.60 1.29
N ARG A 62 15.30 10.35 2.36
CA ARG A 62 15.11 9.19 3.23
C ARG A 62 13.75 9.21 3.92
N ILE A 63 13.33 10.38 4.40
CA ILE A 63 11.98 10.57 4.97
C ILE A 63 10.92 10.29 3.90
N GLY A 64 11.08 10.85 2.70
CA GLY A 64 10.11 10.65 1.62
C GLY A 64 9.97 9.21 1.16
N ILE A 65 11.08 8.47 1.05
CA ILE A 65 11.06 7.03 0.75
C ILE A 65 10.39 6.26 1.90
N GLY A 66 10.66 6.64 3.16
CA GLY A 66 10.04 6.03 4.33
C GLY A 66 8.52 6.27 4.43
N MET A 67 8.02 7.34 3.82
CA MET A 67 6.60 7.72 3.81
C MET A 67 5.80 7.09 2.67
N VAL A 68 6.45 6.36 1.75
CA VAL A 68 5.75 5.51 0.79
C VAL A 68 5.03 4.43 1.59
N PRO A 69 3.69 4.49 1.70
CA PRO A 69 2.94 3.62 2.58
C PRO A 69 3.12 2.23 2.02
N ARG A 70 3.64 1.31 2.83
CA ARG A 70 3.83 -0.08 2.43
C ARG A 70 2.51 -0.83 2.19
N GLY A 71 1.35 -0.16 2.22
CA GLY A 71 0.02 -0.75 2.00
C GLY A 71 -0.43 -1.73 3.08
N GLU A 72 0.51 -2.34 3.81
CA GLU A 72 0.32 -3.40 4.78
C GLU A 72 -0.77 -3.07 5.81
N ILE A 73 -0.64 -1.92 6.46
CA ILE A 73 -1.60 -1.47 7.47
C ILE A 73 -2.95 -1.11 6.84
N ALA A 74 -2.96 -0.54 5.63
CA ALA A 74 -4.20 -0.17 4.95
C ALA A 74 -5.01 -1.41 4.56
N ILE A 75 -4.35 -2.46 4.06
CA ILE A 75 -5.01 -3.72 3.71
C ILE A 75 -5.48 -4.44 4.98
N LEU A 76 -4.67 -4.46 6.04
CA LEU A 76 -5.06 -5.04 7.32
C LEU A 76 -6.30 -4.35 7.90
N ILE A 77 -6.35 -3.01 7.87
CA ILE A 77 -7.53 -2.24 8.31
C ILE A 77 -8.73 -2.55 7.41
N ALA A 78 -8.54 -2.66 6.09
CA ALA A 78 -9.62 -3.04 5.18
C ALA A 78 -10.18 -4.44 5.47
N SER A 79 -9.32 -5.43 5.71
CA SER A 79 -9.75 -6.79 6.08
C SER A 79 -10.51 -6.82 7.41
N ILE A 80 -10.06 -6.04 8.40
CA ILE A 80 -10.78 -5.90 9.68
C ILE A 80 -12.12 -5.20 9.45
N GLY A 81 -12.16 -4.14 8.63
CA GLY A 81 -13.37 -3.39 8.30
C GLY A 81 -14.44 -4.24 7.61
N ILE A 82 -14.04 -5.13 6.69
CA ILE A 82 -14.94 -6.10 6.06
C ILE A 82 -15.47 -7.09 7.10
N THR A 83 -14.61 -7.61 7.98
CA THR A 83 -15.00 -8.57 9.03
C THR A 83 -15.95 -7.96 10.07
N GLN A 84 -15.78 -6.67 10.37
CA GLN A 84 -16.64 -5.91 11.29
C GLN A 84 -17.93 -5.40 10.62
N GLY A 85 -18.12 -5.63 9.32
CA GLY A 85 -19.26 -5.10 8.56
C GLY A 85 -19.25 -3.58 8.37
N LEU A 86 -18.11 -2.91 8.59
CA LEU A 86 -17.93 -1.46 8.39
C LEU A 86 -17.71 -1.10 6.92
N ILE A 87 -17.22 -2.05 6.13
CA ILE A 87 -17.05 -1.94 4.69
C ILE A 87 -18.03 -2.91 4.05
N GLU A 88 -19.16 -2.40 3.56
CA GLU A 88 -20.08 -3.15 2.72
C GLU A 88 -19.43 -3.36 1.35
N VAL A 89 -18.91 -4.56 1.11
CA VAL A 89 -18.68 -5.04 -0.25
C VAL A 89 -20.05 -5.28 -0.87
N ASN A 90 -20.59 -4.25 -1.52
CA ASN A 90 -21.89 -4.30 -2.18
C ASN A 90 -21.97 -5.55 -3.07
N CYS A 91 -22.78 -6.51 -2.64
CA CYS A 91 -23.04 -7.79 -3.30
C CYS A 91 -23.75 -7.57 -4.64
N THR A 92 -23.00 -7.18 -5.68
CA THR A 92 -23.53 -7.17 -7.05
C THR A 92 -22.73 -8.02 -8.04
N GLU A 93 -21.61 -8.66 -7.69
CA GLU A 93 -20.94 -9.51 -8.69
C GLU A 93 -20.05 -10.70 -8.26
N GLN A 94 -19.89 -11.10 -6.99
CA GLN A 94 -19.37 -12.48 -6.76
C GLN A 94 -19.71 -13.08 -5.39
N GLN A 95 -20.29 -14.28 -5.49
CA GLN A 95 -20.49 -15.32 -4.47
C GLN A 95 -21.80 -15.31 -3.66
N LEU A 96 -22.80 -15.91 -4.31
CA LEU A 96 -23.75 -16.83 -3.71
C LEU A 96 -23.05 -17.81 -2.74
N CYS A 97 -23.50 -17.81 -1.48
CA CYS A 97 -23.19 -18.74 -0.38
C CYS A 97 -21.80 -18.66 0.28
#